data_AF-F4SCJ2-F1
#
_entry.id   AF-F4SCJ2-F1
#
_cell.length_a   1.000
_cell.length_b   1.000
_cell.length_c   1.000
_cell.angle_alpha   90.00
_cell.angle_beta   90.00
_cell.angle_gamma   90.00
#
_symmetry.space_group_name_H-M   'P 1'
#
loop_
_entity.id
_entity.type
_entity.pdbx_description
1 polymer ?
#
loop_
_entity_poly.entity_id
_entity_poly.type
_entity_poly.pdbx_seq_one_letter_code
_entity_poly.pdbx_strand_id
1 'polypeptide(L)'
;SLQWTSSVLLTLGVSLVQLQPSLSTKSSHHKLNDGQDWLKGLIAIICSCLSSGLAGCYFEKLVKDQSSQTAQPLSNALWAKNLQLSFCTIPFAFLAIYLDPRAYIEVTKRGFFCGYSTLVWSVIMYHALGGILVSIIVTQSSTVTKSFANSLSIVCKLKIHLSEVIKSSISAKPNHTEFFS
;
A
#
# COMPACT_ATOMS: atom_id res chain seq x y z
N SER A 1 -16.26 20.82 -0.91
CA SER A 1 -14.88 21.33 -1.10
C SER A 1 -13.90 20.79 -0.05
N LEU A 2 -14.25 20.76 1.25
CA LEU A 2 -13.36 20.27 2.32
C LEU A 2 -12.89 18.80 2.17
N GLN A 3 -13.76 17.90 1.69
CA GLN A 3 -13.43 16.48 1.54
C GLN A 3 -12.35 16.21 0.45
N TRP A 4 -12.40 16.96 -0.65
CA TRP A 4 -11.42 16.87 -1.73
C TRP A 4 -10.06 17.46 -1.31
N THR A 5 -10.09 18.56 -0.56
CA THR A 5 -8.88 19.20 -0.04
C THR A 5 -8.20 18.35 1.04
N SER A 6 -8.95 17.66 1.91
CA SER A 6 -8.37 16.72 2.89
C SER A 6 -7.69 15.52 2.24
N SER A 7 -8.23 15.00 1.12
CA SER A 7 -7.60 13.89 0.39
C SER A 7 -6.28 14.31 -0.25
N VAL A 8 -6.23 15.50 -0.85
CA VAL A 8 -5.00 16.04 -1.44
C VAL A 8 -3.95 16.31 -0.36
N LEU A 9 -4.34 16.92 0.76
CA LEU A 9 -3.45 17.19 1.90
C LEU A 9 -2.89 15.89 2.50
N LEU A 10 -3.71 14.83 2.55
CA LEU A 10 -3.29 13.50 3.00
C LEU A 10 -2.26 12.86 2.08
N THR A 11 -2.53 12.87 0.78
CA THR A 11 -1.58 12.33 -0.22
C THR A 11 -0.25 13.06 -0.14
N LEU A 12 -0.28 14.40 -0.06
CA LEU A 12 0.93 15.20 0.13
C LEU A 12 1.67 14.87 1.43
N GLY A 13 0.95 14.74 2.55
CA GLY A 13 1.53 14.35 3.83
C GLY A 13 2.19 12.96 3.79
N VAL A 14 1.59 11.98 3.10
CA VAL A 14 2.17 10.65 2.91
C VAL A 14 3.40 10.71 2.01
N SER A 15 3.34 11.44 0.90
CA SER A 15 4.50 11.64 0.01
C SER A 15 5.67 12.31 0.73
N LEU A 16 5.41 13.30 1.60
CA LEU A 16 6.43 13.96 2.41
C LEU A 16 7.06 13.04 3.46
N VAL A 17 6.30 12.13 4.06
CA VAL A 17 6.84 11.13 5.02
C VAL A 17 7.61 10.01 4.32
N GLN A 18 7.22 9.67 3.08
CA GLN A 18 7.91 8.66 2.27
C GLN A 18 9.18 9.20 1.60
N LEU A 19 9.44 10.51 1.65
CA LEU A 19 10.75 11.09 1.40
C LEU A 19 11.69 10.73 2.55
N GLN A 20 12.04 9.45 2.66
CA GLN A 20 13.25 9.08 3.36
C GLN A 20 14.43 9.52 2.47
N PRO A 21 15.42 10.27 2.98
CA PRO A 21 16.70 10.30 2.30
C PRO A 21 17.14 8.84 2.23
N SER A 22 17.23 8.29 1.02
CA SER A 22 17.89 7.02 0.82
C SER A 22 19.31 7.21 1.34
N LEU A 23 19.53 6.82 2.60
CA LEU A 23 20.85 6.69 3.20
C LEU A 23 21.67 5.98 2.16
N SER A 24 22.61 6.72 1.57
CA SER A 24 23.28 6.39 0.33
C SER A 24 23.53 4.89 0.27
N THR A 25 22.71 4.18 -0.50
CA THR A 25 23.03 2.83 -0.91
C THR A 25 24.36 3.00 -1.57
N LYS A 26 25.45 2.58 -0.90
CA LYS A 26 26.77 2.51 -1.50
C LYS A 26 26.54 1.84 -2.84
N SER A 27 26.69 2.65 -3.89
CA SER A 27 26.69 2.20 -5.26
C SER A 27 27.95 1.36 -5.37
N SER A 28 27.84 0.09 -4.95
CA SER A 28 28.72 -0.95 -5.41
C SER A 28 28.62 -0.88 -6.92
N HIS A 29 29.71 -0.43 -7.51
CA HIS A 29 29.96 -0.20 -8.92
C HIS A 29 29.72 -1.50 -9.72
N HIS A 30 28.47 -1.90 -9.85
CA HIS A 30 28.01 -2.81 -10.88
C HIS A 30 27.66 -1.92 -12.05
N LYS A 31 28.48 -1.96 -13.10
CA LYS A 31 28.20 -1.34 -14.40
C LYS A 31 26.75 -1.63 -14.79
N LEU A 32 25.85 -0.66 -14.59
CA LEU A 32 24.51 -0.69 -15.16
C LEU A 32 24.63 -0.22 -16.61
N ASN A 33 25.20 -1.08 -17.45
CA ASN A 33 24.91 -1.05 -18.87
C ASN A 33 23.74 -2.01 -19.08
N ASP A 34 22.51 -1.48 -19.00
CA ASP A 34 21.37 -1.81 -19.88
C ASP A 34 20.06 -1.18 -19.35
N GLY A 35 19.60 -0.13 -20.03
CA GLY A 35 18.17 0.12 -20.28
C GLY A 35 17.19 0.29 -19.10
N GLN A 36 17.55 0.95 -17.99
CA GLN A 36 16.54 1.44 -17.05
C GLN A 36 15.77 2.60 -17.66
N ASP A 37 14.72 2.27 -18.42
CA ASP A 37 13.79 3.26 -18.96
C ASP A 37 12.93 3.80 -17.81
N TRP A 38 13.38 4.88 -17.19
CA TRP A 38 12.60 5.64 -16.19
C TRP A 38 11.17 5.93 -16.69
N LEU A 39 11.00 6.08 -18.01
CA LEU A 39 9.73 6.24 -18.69
C LEU A 39 8.85 4.99 -18.59
N LYS A 40 9.40 3.77 -18.73
CA LYS A 40 8.64 2.53 -18.51
C LYS A 40 8.20 2.41 -17.06
N GLY A 41 9.06 2.78 -16.11
CA GLY A 41 8.71 2.87 -14.69
C GLY A 41 7.58 3.85 -14.43
N LEU A 42 7.65 5.05 -15.01
CA LEU A 42 6.62 6.08 -14.89
C LEU A 42 5.28 5.61 -15.47
N ILE A 43 5.28 5.06 -16.68
CA ILE A 43 4.07 4.54 -17.33
C ILE A 43 3.47 3.40 -16.49
N ALA A 44 4.29 2.48 -15.98
CA ALA A 44 3.82 1.40 -15.12
C ALA A 44 3.14 1.91 -13.85
N ILE A 45 3.70 2.94 -13.20
CA ILE A 45 3.10 3.57 -12.02
C ILE A 45 1.76 4.21 -12.38
N ILE A 46 1.69 4.99 -13.47
CA ILE A 46 0.44 5.62 -13.91
C ILE A 46 -0.63 4.57 -14.19
N CYS A 47 -0.30 3.52 -14.95
CA CYS A 47 -1.23 2.42 -15.24
C CYS A 47 -1.68 1.69 -13.97
N SER A 48 -0.77 1.44 -13.03
CA SER A 48 -1.08 0.81 -11.74
C SER A 48 -2.03 1.68 -10.90
N CYS A 49 -1.78 2.98 -10.82
CA CYS A 49 -2.63 3.92 -10.10
C CYS A 49 -4.03 4.01 -10.71
N LEU A 50 -4.14 4.10 -12.04
CA LEU A 50 -5.44 4.11 -12.73
C LEU A 50 -6.19 2.79 -12.51
N SER A 51 -5.51 1.65 -12.66
CA SER A 51 -6.10 0.33 -12.43
C SER A 51 -6.62 0.17 -11.00
N SER A 52 -5.83 0.58 -10.01
CA SER A 52 -6.23 0.53 -8.60
C SER A 52 -7.44 1.42 -8.29
N GLY A 53 -7.45 2.65 -8.81
CA GLY A 53 -8.58 3.57 -8.65
C GLY A 53 -9.87 3.05 -9.28
N LEU A 54 -9.79 2.53 -10.51
CA LEU A 54 -10.95 1.96 -11.22
C LEU A 54 -11.47 0.69 -10.55
N ALA A 55 -10.58 -0.21 -10.11
CA ALA A 55 -10.95 -1.42 -9.40
C ALA A 55 -11.68 -1.11 -8.08
N GLY A 56 -11.21 -0.09 -7.34
CA GLY A 56 -11.87 0.39 -6.12
C GLY A 56 -13.28 0.92 -6.39
N CYS A 57 -13.44 1.80 -7.38
CA CYS A 57 -14.75 2.32 -7.78
C CYS A 57 -15.70 1.22 -8.29
N TYR A 58 -15.19 0.24 -9.04
CA TYR A 58 -15.98 -0.88 -9.53
C TYR A 58 -16.44 -1.79 -8.39
N PHE A 59 -15.56 -2.09 -7.44
CA PHE A 59 -15.92 -2.86 -6.25
C PHE A 59 -16.96 -2.13 -5.40
N GLU A 60 -16.82 -0.81 -5.23
CA GLU A 60 -17.81 -0.01 -4.51
C GLU A 60 -19.19 -0.03 -5.18
N LYS A 61 -19.24 0.07 -6.52
CA LYS A 61 -20.49 -0.07 -7.28
C LYS A 61 -21.08 -1.47 -7.15
N LEU A 62 -20.26 -2.50 -7.24
CA LEU A 62 -20.68 -3.89 -7.06
C LEU A 62 -21.30 -4.12 -5.68
N VAL A 63 -20.73 -3.55 -4.61
CA VAL A 63 -21.29 -3.63 -3.26
C VAL A 63 -22.64 -2.89 -3.17
N LYS A 64 -22.74 -1.70 -3.76
CA LYS A 64 -23.94 -0.85 -3.73
C LYS A 64 -25.12 -1.43 -4.55
N ASP A 65 -24.87 -1.98 -5.73
CA ASP A 65 -25.91 -2.59 -6.56
C ASP A 65 -26.57 -3.79 -5.84
N GLN A 66 -25.79 -4.59 -5.11
CA GLN A 66 -26.30 -5.73 -4.34
C GLN A 66 -27.12 -5.31 -3.11
N SER A 67 -26.79 -4.17 -2.48
CA SER A 67 -27.62 -3.60 -1.41
C SER A 67 -29.00 -3.13 -1.88
N SER A 68 -29.15 -2.90 -3.18
CA SER A 68 -30.36 -2.34 -3.79
C SER A 68 -31.30 -3.41 -4.37
N GLN A 69 -30.78 -4.59 -4.71
CA GLN A 69 -31.48 -5.57 -5.56
C GLN A 69 -31.87 -6.90 -4.89
N THR A 70 -31.53 -7.19 -3.63
CA THR A 70 -31.83 -8.53 -3.08
C THR A 70 -32.18 -8.54 -1.59
N ALA A 71 -33.31 -9.20 -1.26
CA ALA A 71 -33.75 -9.52 0.10
C ALA A 71 -32.90 -10.60 0.82
N GLN A 72 -31.64 -10.77 0.41
CA GLN A 72 -30.67 -11.73 0.97
C GLN A 72 -29.56 -10.96 1.69
N PRO A 73 -28.97 -11.52 2.76
CA PRO A 73 -27.93 -10.85 3.52
C PRO A 73 -26.72 -10.52 2.62
N LEU A 74 -26.39 -9.22 2.55
CA LEU A 74 -25.30 -8.64 1.75
C LEU A 74 -23.95 -9.38 1.88
N SER A 75 -23.70 -9.98 3.05
CA SER A 75 -22.50 -10.77 3.34
C SER A 75 -22.28 -11.94 2.39
N ASN A 76 -23.35 -12.61 1.95
CA ASN A 76 -23.25 -13.83 1.15
C ASN A 76 -22.86 -13.53 -0.31
N ALA A 77 -23.41 -12.45 -0.87
CA ALA A 77 -23.08 -12.00 -2.23
C ALA A 77 -21.63 -11.50 -2.32
N LEU A 78 -21.13 -10.79 -1.29
CA LEU A 78 -19.76 -10.30 -1.24
C LEU A 78 -18.74 -11.43 -1.12
N TRP A 79 -19.01 -12.42 -0.27
CA TRP A 79 -18.16 -13.60 -0.15
C TRP A 79 -18.10 -14.40 -1.45
N ALA A 80 -19.24 -14.62 -2.10
CA ALA A 80 -19.29 -15.34 -3.37
C ALA A 80 -18.51 -14.61 -4.48
N LYS A 81 -18.55 -13.27 -4.51
CA LYS A 81 -17.79 -12.47 -5.48
C LYS A 81 -16.29 -12.41 -5.17
N ASN A 82 -15.89 -12.33 -3.90
CA ASN A 82 -14.49 -12.42 -3.50
C ASN A 82 -13.90 -13.81 -3.81
N LEU A 83 -14.70 -14.87 -3.62
CA LEU A 83 -14.33 -16.22 -4.01
C LEU A 83 -14.26 -16.39 -5.53
N GLN A 84 -15.19 -15.80 -6.29
CA GLN A 84 -15.16 -15.77 -7.75
C GLN A 84 -13.91 -15.04 -8.27
N LEU A 85 -13.58 -13.89 -7.69
CA LEU A 85 -12.36 -13.13 -8.00
C LEU A 85 -11.12 -13.98 -7.70
N SER A 86 -11.08 -14.62 -6.52
CA SER A 86 -9.98 -15.52 -6.13
C SER A 86 -9.83 -16.67 -7.13
N PHE A 87 -10.93 -17.32 -7.52
CA PHE A 87 -10.92 -18.39 -8.51
C PHE A 87 -10.43 -17.91 -9.89
N CYS A 88 -10.83 -16.71 -10.31
CA CYS A 88 -10.34 -16.09 -11.54
C CYS A 88 -8.86 -15.68 -11.47
N THR A 89 -8.31 -15.41 -10.28
CA THR A 89 -6.87 -15.07 -10.15
C THR A 89 -5.94 -16.26 -10.33
N ILE A 90 -6.39 -17.48 -10.02
CA ILE A 90 -5.59 -18.71 -10.15
C ILE A 90 -5.04 -18.90 -11.58
N PRO A 91 -5.88 -18.93 -12.65
CA PRO A 91 -5.37 -19.09 -14.01
C PRO A 91 -4.50 -17.91 -14.44
N PHE A 92 -4.79 -16.69 -13.95
CA PHE A 92 -3.98 -15.51 -14.23
C PHE A 92 -2.59 -15.61 -13.58
N ALA A 93 -2.49 -16.16 -12.37
CA ALA A 93 -1.21 -16.41 -11.70
C ALA A 93 -0.38 -17.45 -12.45
N PHE A 94 -1.00 -18.54 -12.93
CA PHE A 94 -0.32 -19.50 -13.79
C PHE A 94 0.14 -18.88 -15.12
N LEU A 95 -0.69 -18.05 -15.74
CA LEU A 95 -0.33 -17.32 -16.95
C LEU A 95 0.84 -16.36 -16.71
N ALA A 96 0.87 -15.65 -15.57
CA ALA A 96 1.97 -14.77 -15.21
C ALA A 96 3.29 -15.54 -15.06
N ILE A 97 3.26 -16.74 -14.45
CA ILE A 97 4.43 -17.62 -14.35
C ILE A 97 4.86 -18.12 -15.73
N TYR A 98 3.91 -18.42 -16.63
CA TYR A 98 4.21 -18.86 -17.99
C TYR A 98 4.82 -17.76 -18.85
N LEU A 99 4.35 -16.51 -18.69
CA LEU A 99 4.85 -15.35 -19.42
C LEU A 99 6.24 -14.88 -18.94
N ASP A 100 6.63 -15.22 -17.70
CA ASP A 100 7.98 -14.96 -17.18
C ASP A 100 8.92 -16.17 -17.44
N PRO A 101 9.88 -16.04 -18.38
CA PRO A 101 10.77 -17.15 -18.74
C PRO A 101 11.61 -17.66 -17.56
N ARG A 102 11.96 -16.78 -16.61
CA ARG A 102 12.78 -17.15 -15.45
C ARG A 102 11.96 -17.98 -14.47
N ALA A 103 10.74 -17.54 -14.16
CA ALA A 103 9.84 -18.24 -13.27
C ALA A 103 9.42 -19.60 -13.84
N TYR A 104 9.11 -19.66 -15.14
CA TYR A 104 8.73 -20.90 -15.82
C TYR A 104 9.81 -21.99 -15.71
N ILE A 105 11.06 -21.65 -16.05
CA ILE A 105 12.19 -22.60 -16.01
C ILE A 105 12.44 -23.12 -14.59
N GLU A 106 12.35 -22.26 -13.59
CA GLU A 106 12.59 -22.62 -12.20
C GLU A 106 11.50 -23.58 -11.67
N VAL A 107 10.23 -23.29 -11.98
CA VAL A 107 9.09 -24.13 -11.60
C VAL A 107 9.14 -25.50 -12.28
N THR A 108 9.54 -25.58 -13.56
CA THR A 108 9.68 -26.86 -14.26
C THR A 108 10.86 -27.70 -13.76
N LYS A 109 11.98 -27.07 -13.37
CA LYS A 109 13.19 -27.79 -12.94
C LYS A 109 13.18 -28.22 -11.48
N ARG A 110 12.70 -27.35 -10.58
CA ARG A 110 12.74 -27.60 -9.14
C ARG A 110 11.38 -27.98 -8.55
N GLY A 111 10.30 -27.71 -9.28
CA GLY A 111 8.92 -27.86 -8.80
C GLY A 111 8.41 -26.58 -8.13
N PHE A 112 7.09 -26.36 -8.18
CA PHE A 112 6.43 -25.13 -7.71
C PHE A 112 6.67 -24.82 -6.22
N PHE A 113 6.80 -25.85 -5.37
CA PHE A 113 6.93 -25.70 -3.92
C PHE A 113 8.39 -25.77 -3.43
N CYS A 114 9.37 -25.83 -4.32
CA CYS A 114 10.77 -25.93 -3.93
C CYS A 114 11.26 -24.60 -3.35
N GLY A 115 11.80 -24.62 -2.13
CA GLY A 115 12.29 -23.42 -1.44
C GLY A 115 11.24 -22.65 -0.65
N TYR A 116 10.02 -23.20 -0.48
CA TYR A 116 9.02 -22.64 0.44
C TYR A 116 9.48 -22.80 1.91
N SER A 117 10.18 -21.78 2.40
CA SER A 117 10.56 -21.63 3.81
C SER A 117 9.33 -21.31 4.68
N THR A 118 9.43 -21.56 5.99
CA THR A 118 8.44 -21.11 6.99
C THR A 118 8.12 -19.62 6.86
N LEU A 119 9.10 -18.80 6.45
CA LEU A 119 8.89 -17.37 6.18
C LEU A 119 7.92 -17.11 5.04
N VAL A 120 7.98 -17.91 3.96
CA VAL A 120 7.05 -17.80 2.82
C VAL A 120 5.64 -18.10 3.28
N TRP A 121 5.47 -19.16 4.09
CA TRP A 121 4.18 -19.49 4.71
C TRP A 121 3.68 -18.37 5.62
N SER A 122 4.54 -17.76 6.45
CA SER A 122 4.16 -16.62 7.28
C SER A 122 3.70 -15.42 6.46
N VAL A 123 4.39 -15.11 5.35
CA VAL A 123 4.00 -14.02 4.44
C VAL A 123 2.65 -14.31 3.76
N ILE A 124 2.41 -15.54 3.32
CA ILE A 124 1.12 -15.95 2.72
C ILE A 124 0.00 -15.79 3.74
N MET A 125 0.20 -16.26 4.97
CA MET A 125 -0.80 -16.12 6.05
C MET A 125 -1.04 -14.65 6.39
N TYR A 126 0.02 -13.84 6.50
CA TYR A 126 -0.11 -12.41 6.73
C TYR A 126 -0.89 -11.70 5.62
N HIS A 127 -0.64 -12.06 4.36
CA HIS A 127 -1.35 -11.49 3.22
C HIS A 127 -2.83 -11.89 3.19
N ALA A 128 -3.13 -13.17 3.48
CA ALA A 128 -4.50 -13.67 3.59
C ALA A 128 -5.28 -12.97 4.72
N LEU A 129 -4.67 -12.81 5.90
CA LEU A 129 -5.25 -12.06 7.02
C LEU A 129 -5.50 -10.60 6.66
N GLY A 130 -4.57 -9.96 5.94
CA GLY A 130 -4.74 -8.61 5.42
C GLY A 130 -5.96 -8.47 4.51
N GLY A 131 -6.15 -9.41 3.57
CA GLY A 131 -7.30 -9.44 2.68
C GLY A 131 -8.63 -9.63 3.43
N ILE A 132 -8.67 -10.53 4.41
CA ILE A 132 -9.84 -10.76 5.27
C ILE A 132 -10.15 -9.50 6.10
N LEU A 133 -9.14 -8.85 6.69
CA LEU A 133 -9.30 -7.66 7.50
C LEU A 133 -9.84 -6.49 6.68
N VAL A 134 -9.33 -6.26 5.46
CA VAL A 134 -9.88 -5.26 4.53
C VAL A 134 -11.33 -5.58 4.17
N SER A 135 -11.65 -6.85 3.90
CA SER A 135 -13.01 -7.30 3.64
C SER A 135 -13.93 -7.06 4.83
N ILE A 136 -13.49 -7.30 6.07
CA ILE A 136 -14.31 -7.06 7.26
C ILE A 136 -14.56 -5.56 7.42
N ILE A 137 -13.54 -4.72 7.24
CA ILE A 137 -13.71 -3.27 7.40
C ILE A 137 -14.65 -2.69 6.33
N VAL A 138 -14.65 -3.22 5.11
CA VAL A 138 -15.58 -2.74 4.06
C VAL A 138 -17.04 -3.02 4.42
N THR A 139 -17.30 -4.11 5.14
CA THR A 139 -18.64 -4.48 5.61
C THR A 139 -19.02 -3.81 6.93
N GLN A 140 -18.03 -3.43 7.75
CA GLN A 140 -18.23 -2.92 9.11
C GLN A 140 -18.14 -1.39 9.25
N SER A 141 -17.91 -0.63 8.18
CA SER A 141 -17.67 0.81 8.34
C SER A 141 -18.25 1.65 7.21
N SER A 142 -19.25 2.45 7.56
CA SER A 142 -19.52 3.71 6.88
C SER A 142 -18.22 4.52 6.78
N THR A 143 -17.87 4.96 5.58
CA THR A 143 -16.59 5.58 5.14
C THR A 143 -16.12 6.80 5.97
N VAL A 144 -16.95 7.26 6.91
CA VAL A 144 -16.80 8.44 7.76
C VAL A 144 -15.80 8.24 8.90
N THR A 145 -15.75 7.07 9.54
CA THR A 145 -14.83 6.84 10.68
C THR A 145 -13.37 6.70 10.23
N LYS A 146 -13.15 6.24 8.99
CA LYS A 146 -11.82 6.17 8.36
C LYS A 146 -11.23 7.54 8.04
N SER A 147 -12.02 8.48 7.51
CA SER A 147 -11.52 9.84 7.24
C SER A 147 -11.23 10.60 8.53
N PHE A 148 -11.99 10.32 9.60
CA PHE A 148 -11.76 10.89 10.93
C PHE A 148 -10.47 10.38 11.57
N ALA A 149 -10.24 9.06 11.57
CA ALA A 149 -9.01 8.47 12.10
C ALA A 149 -7.76 8.92 11.32
N ASN A 150 -7.88 9.06 10.00
CA ASN A 150 -6.79 9.55 9.17
C ASN A 150 -6.47 11.02 9.47
N SER A 151 -7.49 11.86 9.65
CA SER A 151 -7.32 13.27 10.06
C SER A 151 -6.64 13.39 11.43
N LEU A 152 -7.04 12.55 12.41
CA LEU A 152 -6.46 12.54 13.74
C LEU A 152 -4.98 12.11 13.73
N SER A 153 -4.63 11.13 12.89
CA SER A 153 -3.25 10.62 12.74
C SER A 153 -2.29 11.69 12.20
N ILE A 154 -2.72 12.51 11.24
CA ILE A 154 -1.92 13.62 10.68
C ILE A 154 -1.64 14.67 11.75
N VAL A 155 -2.66 15.10 12.49
CA VAL A 155 -2.52 16.11 13.55
C VAL A 155 -1.55 15.61 14.62
N CYS A 156 -1.67 14.34 15.00
CA CYS A 156 -0.79 13.74 16.01
C CYS A 156 0.66 13.66 15.52
N LYS A 157 0.89 13.25 14.27
CA LYS A 157 2.24 13.23 13.65
C LYS A 157 2.87 14.62 13.58
N LEU A 158 2.10 15.64 13.19
CA LEU A 158 2.59 17.02 13.14
C LEU A 158 3.00 17.50 14.54
N LYS A 159 2.18 17.21 15.56
CA LYS A 159 2.45 17.62 16.93
C LYS A 159 3.71 16.96 17.50
N ILE A 160 3.90 15.66 17.25
CA ILE A 160 5.08 14.92 17.67
C ILE A 160 6.32 15.50 16.98
N HIS A 161 6.27 15.69 15.67
CA HIS A 161 7.39 16.22 14.91
C HIS A 161 7.76 17.66 15.33
N LEU A 162 6.77 18.52 15.59
CA LEU A 162 6.99 19.87 16.09
C LEU A 162 7.64 19.86 17.49
N SER A 163 7.22 18.94 18.36
CA SER A 163 7.79 18.81 19.70
C SER A 163 9.25 18.37 19.68
N GLU A 164 9.62 17.47 18.75
CA GLU A 164 11.00 17.05 18.52
C GLU A 164 11.84 18.19 17.91
N VAL A 165 11.30 18.93 16.95
CA VAL A 165 11.98 20.10 16.35
C VAL A 165 12.19 21.21 17.37
N ILE A 166 11.21 21.50 18.23
CA ILE A 166 11.33 22.51 19.28
C ILE A 166 12.35 22.06 20.33
N LYS A 167 12.29 20.79 20.76
CA LYS A 167 13.25 20.24 21.71
C LYS A 167 14.68 20.25 21.13
N SER A 168 14.83 19.92 19.84
CA SER A 168 16.09 20.04 19.11
C SER A 168 16.58 21.49 18.99
N SER A 169 15.68 22.45 18.73
CA SER A 169 16.03 23.89 18.62
C SER A 169 16.40 24.53 19.96
N ILE A 170 15.77 24.09 21.06
CA ILE A 170 16.09 24.54 22.42
C ILE A 170 17.41 23.91 22.88
N SER A 171 17.64 22.63 22.58
CA SER A 171 18.90 21.94 22.86
C SER A 171 20.08 22.47 22.02
N ALA A 172 19.81 23.10 20.87
CA ALA A 172 20.82 23.69 20.00
C ALA A 172 21.14 25.17 20.31
N LYS A 173 20.53 25.78 21.34
CA LYS A 173 20.89 27.13 21.78
C LYS A 173 21.97 27.02 22.86
N PRO A 174 23.28 27.21 22.53
CA PRO A 174 24.33 27.18 23.53
C PRO A 174 24.15 28.32 24.53
N ASN A 175 24.42 28.01 25.80
CA ASN A 175 24.49 28.94 26.93
C ASN A 175 25.51 30.05 26.64
N HIS A 176 25.08 31.15 26.02
CA HIS A 176 25.82 32.41 25.99
C HIS A 176 25.63 33.14 27.34
N THR A 177 26.21 32.60 28.41
CA THR A 177 26.33 33.28 29.71
C THR A 177 27.68 33.06 30.40
N GLU A 178 28.70 32.63 29.66
CA GLU A 178 30.10 32.55 30.14
C GLU A 178 31.00 33.48 29.30
N PHE A 179 30.67 34.77 29.22
CA PHE A 179 31.55 35.79 28.61
C PHE A 179 31.62 37.10 29.41
N PHE A 180 31.24 37.06 30.68
CA PHE A 180 31.49 38.12 31.66
C PHE A 180 32.09 37.51 32.94
N SER A 181 33.36 37.15 32.87
CA SER A 181 34.30 37.14 34.00
C SER A 181 35.67 37.52 33.49
#